data_AF-E9G4A2-F1
#
_entry.id   AF-E9G4A2-F1
#
_cell.length_a   1.000
_cell.length_b   1.000
_cell.length_c   1.000
_cell.angle_alpha   90.00
_cell.angle_beta   90.00
_cell.angle_gamma   90.00
#
_symmetry.space_group_name_H-M   'P 1'
#
loop_
_entity.id
_entity.type
_entity.pdbx_description
1 polymer ?
#
loop_
_entity_poly.entity_id
_entity_poly.type
_entity_poly.pdbx_seq_one_letter_code
_entity_poly.pdbx_strand_id
1 'polypeptide(L)'
;MAELCLGDLQFSASSANLLGRDGNGRGVFKGTFKGEPVAVKQFLVNSTDSQISRHQDEQHWEKLLNLRYNNLVQYLQCSIQDDIR
;
A
#
# COMPACT_ATOMS: atom_id res chain seq x y z
N MET A 1 11.06 -12.87 10.18
CA MET A 1 10.14 -12.16 9.27
C MET A 1 10.51 -10.68 9.30
N ALA A 2 10.59 -10.02 8.15
CA ALA A 2 11.00 -8.62 8.08
C ALA A 2 9.85 -7.70 8.48
N GLU A 3 10.14 -6.77 9.37
CA GLU A 3 9.31 -5.60 9.63
C GLU A 3 9.68 -4.53 8.60
N LEU A 4 8.68 -3.95 7.95
CA LEU A 4 8.85 -2.91 6.95
C LEU A 4 8.47 -1.58 7.59
N CYS A 5 9.46 -0.70 7.68
CA CYS A 5 9.30 0.67 8.14
C CYS A 5 9.48 1.61 6.94
N LEU A 6 8.40 2.24 6.50
CA LEU A 6 8.35 3.16 5.35
C LEU A 6 7.91 4.54 5.86
N GLY A 7 8.88 5.32 6.35
CA GLY A 7 8.59 6.57 7.05
C GLY A 7 7.81 6.29 8.35
N ASP A 8 6.63 6.89 8.51
CA ASP A 8 5.76 6.69 9.68
C ASP A 8 4.92 5.40 9.60
N LEU A 9 4.97 4.65 8.49
CA LEU A 9 4.26 3.40 8.30
C LEU A 9 5.12 2.22 8.78
N GLN A 10 4.56 1.41 9.66
CA GLN A 10 5.17 0.19 10.19
C GLN A 10 4.21 -0.98 9.98
N PHE A 11 4.67 -2.04 9.32
CA PHE A 11 3.91 -3.28 9.21
C PHE A 11 4.83 -4.48 8.99
N SER A 12 4.30 -5.68 9.24
CA SER A 12 4.98 -6.92 8.86
C SER A 12 4.06 -7.74 7.96
N ALA A 13 4.59 -8.14 6.80
CA ALA A 13 3.92 -9.03 5.84
C ALA A 13 3.93 -10.50 6.33
N SER A 14 3.47 -10.71 7.56
CA SER A 14 3.36 -12.02 8.21
C SER A 14 1.92 -12.53 8.16
N SER A 15 1.75 -13.85 8.27
CA SER A 15 0.42 -14.47 8.40
C SER A 15 -0.33 -13.99 9.65
N ALA A 16 0.39 -13.67 10.73
CA ALA A 16 -0.20 -13.15 11.97
C ALA A 16 -0.86 -11.78 11.80
N ASN A 17 -0.40 -10.99 10.84
CA ASN A 17 -0.96 -9.67 10.54
C ASN A 17 -1.87 -9.69 9.31
N LEU A 18 -2.10 -10.83 8.66
CA LEU A 18 -2.93 -10.91 7.47
C LEU A 18 -4.41 -10.70 7.83
N LEU A 19 -5.01 -9.64 7.30
CA LEU A 19 -6.44 -9.36 7.43
C LEU A 19 -7.27 -10.08 6.36
N GLY A 20 -6.68 -10.33 5.19
CA GLY A 20 -7.33 -11.03 4.10
C GLY A 20 -6.54 -10.96 2.81
N ARG A 21 -7.09 -11.58 1.76
CA ARG A 21 -6.54 -11.49 0.41
C ARG A 21 -7.55 -10.82 -0.51
N ASP A 22 -7.07 -10.04 -1.46
CA ASP A 22 -7.92 -9.49 -2.52
C ASP A 22 -8.24 -10.53 -3.59
N GLY A 23 -9.05 -10.15 -4.59
CA GLY A 23 -9.45 -11.04 -5.69
C GLY A 23 -8.30 -11.56 -6.55
N ASN A 24 -7.10 -11.00 -6.41
CA ASN A 24 -5.87 -11.44 -7.09
C ASN A 24 -4.94 -12.22 -6.15
N GLY A 25 -5.43 -12.62 -4.97
CA GLY A 25 -4.66 -13.36 -3.97
C GLY A 25 -3.66 -12.52 -3.18
N ARG A 26 -3.65 -11.18 -3.32
CA ARG A 26 -2.68 -10.29 -2.65
C ARG A 26 -3.12 -9.97 -1.23
N GLY A 27 -2.17 -9.97 -0.30
CA GLY A 27 -2.43 -9.74 1.11
C GLY A 27 -2.80 -8.29 1.45
N VAL A 28 -3.76 -8.15 2.35
CA VAL A 28 -4.02 -6.94 3.12
C VAL A 28 -3.59 -7.23 4.54
N PHE A 29 -2.69 -6.42 5.09
CA PHE A 29 -2.06 -6.65 6.39
C PHE A 29 -2.44 -5.56 7.37
N LYS A 30 -2.42 -5.88 8.67
CA LYS A 30 -2.47 -4.90 9.74
C LYS A 30 -1.11 -4.20 9.86
N GLY A 31 -1.15 -2.88 10.02
CA GLY A 31 0.01 -2.07 10.31
C GLY A 31 -0.34 -0.91 11.23
N THR A 32 0.63 -0.01 11.41
CA THR A 32 0.51 1.20 12.21
C THR A 32 1.05 2.37 11.40
N PHE A 33 0.32 3.48 11.34
CA PHE A 33 0.77 4.73 10.71
C PHE A 33 0.62 5.86 11.71
N LYS A 34 1.74 6.53 12.06
CA LYS A 34 1.77 7.59 13.09
C LYS A 34 1.17 7.15 14.44
N GLY A 35 1.36 5.89 14.81
CA GLY A 35 0.82 5.30 16.04
C GLY A 35 -0.62 4.78 15.92
N GLU A 36 -1.32 5.07 14.83
CA GLU A 36 -2.71 4.63 14.62
C GLU A 36 -2.78 3.32 13.82
N PRO A 37 -3.69 2.39 14.17
CA PRO A 37 -3.84 1.13 13.44
C PRO A 37 -4.42 1.37 12.03
N VAL A 38 -3.80 0.74 11.03
CA VAL A 38 -4.18 0.86 9.61
C VAL A 38 -4.17 -0.48 8.89
N ALA A 39 -4.80 -0.52 7.71
CA ALA A 39 -4.67 -1.62 6.76
C ALA A 39 -3.64 -1.25 5.68
N VAL A 40 -2.73 -2.19 5.38
CA VAL A 40 -1.68 -2.04 4.37
C VAL A 40 -1.95 -3.03 3.25
N LYS A 41 -2.13 -2.53 2.04
CA LYS A 41 -2.33 -3.35 0.84
C LYS A 41 -1.12 -3.23 -0.07
N GLN A 42 -0.55 -4.38 -0.45
CA GLN A 42 0.58 -4.44 -1.37
C GLN A 42 0.10 -4.54 -2.83
N PHE A 43 0.70 -3.75 -3.70
CA PHE A 43 0.47 -3.79 -5.14
C PHE A 43 1.77 -4.12 -5.87
N LEU A 44 1.76 -5.13 -6.75
CA LEU A 44 2.80 -5.30 -7.75
C LEU A 44 2.60 -4.26 -8.85
N VAL A 45 3.63 -3.46 -9.08
CA VAL A 45 3.74 -2.59 -10.26
C VAL A 45 4.43 -3.43 -11.33
N ASN A 46 3.68 -3.95 -12.29
CA ASN A 46 4.25 -4.77 -13.36
C ASN A 46 5.04 -3.88 -14.33
N SER A 47 6.35 -4.13 -14.43
CA SER A 47 7.32 -3.32 -15.18
C SER A 47 7.30 -3.54 -16.71
N THR A 48 6.34 -4.28 -17.26
CA THR A 48 6.34 -4.69 -18.67
C THR A 48 5.87 -3.63 -19.66
N ASP A 49 5.25 -2.52 -19.20
CA ASP A 49 4.95 -1.32 -20.03
C ASP A 49 5.59 -0.08 -19.40
N SER A 50 6.91 -0.14 -19.25
CA SER A 50 7.70 0.74 -18.40
C SER A 50 7.73 2.20 -18.88
N GLN A 51 7.58 3.10 -17.89
CA GLN A 51 7.64 4.58 -17.91
C GLN A 51 6.31 5.34 -18.06
N ILE A 52 5.40 4.95 -18.96
CA ILE A 52 4.11 5.67 -19.09
C ILE A 52 3.12 5.28 -17.97
N SER A 53 3.19 4.02 -17.52
CA SER A 53 2.33 3.45 -16.47
C SER A 53 2.62 3.99 -15.07
N ARG A 54 3.90 4.13 -14.67
CA ARG A 54 4.28 4.63 -13.33
C ARG A 54 3.78 6.04 -13.05
N HIS A 55 3.94 6.98 -14.00
CA HIS A 55 3.48 8.36 -13.79
C HIS A 55 1.95 8.51 -13.82
N GLN A 56 1.25 7.70 -14.63
CA GLN A 56 -0.22 7.68 -14.62
C GLN A 56 -0.76 7.08 -13.31
N ASP A 57 -0.10 6.05 -12.79
CA ASP A 57 -0.45 5.44 -11.50
C ASP A 57 -0.13 6.38 -10.33
N GLU A 58 1.01 7.09 -10.34
CA GLU A 58 1.35 8.11 -9.35
C GLU A 58 0.28 9.22 -9.27
N GLN A 59 -0.12 9.77 -10.43
CA GLN A 59 -1.21 10.75 -10.49
C GLN A 59 -2.57 10.17 -10.04
N HIS A 60 -2.80 8.87 -10.25
CA HIS A 60 -4.00 8.20 -9.75
C HIS A 60 -3.99 8.14 -8.21
N TRP A 61 -2.86 7.77 -7.61
CA TRP A 61 -2.74 7.67 -6.16
C TRP A 61 -2.87 9.04 -5.47
N GLU A 62 -2.30 10.10 -6.04
CA GLU A 62 -2.50 11.46 -5.52
C GLU A 62 -3.99 11.85 -5.48
N LYS A 63 -4.76 11.51 -6.51
CA LYS A 63 -6.21 11.78 -6.53
C LYS A 63 -6.92 10.99 -5.42
N LEU A 64 -6.60 9.71 -5.23
CA LEU A 64 -7.20 8.88 -4.19
C LEU A 64 -6.85 9.36 -2.78
N LEU A 65 -5.62 9.81 -2.55
CA LEU A 65 -5.18 10.39 -1.26
C LEU A 65 -5.93 11.69 -0.90
N ASN A 66 -6.40 12.42 -1.92
CA ASN A 66 -7.15 13.65 -1.74
C ASN A 66 -8.66 13.44 -1.52
N LEU A 67 -9.19 12.23 -1.73
CA LEU A 67 -10.60 11.94 -1.47
C LEU A 67 -10.85 11.81 0.03
N ARG A 68 -11.66 12.72 0.59
CA ARG A 68 -12.08 12.70 2.00
C ARG A 68 -13.59 12.78 2.10
N TYR A 69 -14.22 11.62 2.25
CA TYR A 69 -15.66 11.48 2.40
C TYR A 69 -15.96 10.43 3.47
N ASN A 70 -16.97 10.67 4.31
CA ASN A 70 -17.28 9.81 5.46
C ASN A 70 -17.68 8.38 5.07
N ASN A 71 -18.14 8.18 3.83
CA ASN A 71 -18.61 6.90 3.29
C ASN A 71 -17.61 6.25 2.33
N LEU A 72 -16.40 6.79 2.19
CA LEU A 72 -15.33 6.22 1.37
C LEU A 72 -14.14 5.84 2.24
N VAL A 73 -13.51 4.73 1.89
CA VAL A 73 -12.25 4.32 2.51
C VAL A 73 -11.20 5.38 2.20
N GLN A 74 -10.56 5.90 3.24
CA GLN A 74 -9.51 6.91 3.11
C GLN A 74 -8.16 6.24 2.85
N TYR A 75 -7.50 6.68 1.78
CA TYR A 75 -6.09 6.37 1.57
C TYR A 75 -5.23 7.39 2.32
N LEU A 76 -4.31 6.90 3.16
CA LEU A 76 -3.49 7.76 4.02
C LEU A 76 -2.11 8.05 3.42
N GLN A 77 -1.49 7.04 2.82
CA GLN A 77 -0.16 7.13 2.21
C GLN A 77 -0.02 6.07 1.12
N CYS A 78 0.77 6.38 0.10
CA CYS A 78 1.31 5.42 -0.85
C CYS A 78 2.83 5.41 -0.72
N SER A 79 3.45 4.24 -0.78
CA SER A 79 4.90 4.08 -0.82
C SER A 79 5.27 3.08 -1.91
N ILE A 80 6.24 3.45 -2.72
CA ILE A 80 6.78 2.62 -3.79
C ILE A 80 8.11 2.09 -3.28
N GLN A 81 8.23 0.77 -3.20
CA GLN A 81 9.48 0.10 -2.88
C GLN A 81 9.92 -0.65 -4.14
N ASP A 82 11.03 -0.23 -4.74
CA ASP A 82 11.68 -1.03 -5.77
C ASP A 82 12.29 -2.27 -5.09
N ASP A 83 12.01 -3.45 -5.64
CA ASP A 83 12.63 -4.70 -5.20
C ASP A 83 14.08 -4.71 -5.69
N ILE A 84 14.97 -4.07 -4.92
CA ILE A 84 16.41 -4.12 -5.17
C ILE A 84 16.87 -5.52 -4.77
N ARG A 85 16.96 -6.40 -5.76
CA ARG A 85 17.58 -7.72 -5.65
C ARG A 85 19.09 -7.64 -5.56
#